data_AF-A0AAU1LF25-F1
#
_entry.id   AF-A0AAU1LF25-F1
#
_cell.length_a   1.000
_cell.length_b   1.000
_cell.length_c   1.000
_cell.angle_alpha   90.00
_cell.angle_beta   90.00
_cell.angle_gamma   90.00
#
_symmetry.space_group_name_H-M   'P 1'
#
loop_
_entity.id
_entity.type
_entity.pdbx_description
1 polymer ?
#
loop_
_entity_poly.entity_id
_entity_poly.type
_entity_poly.pdbx_seq_one_letter_code
_entity_poly.pdbx_strand_id
1 'polypeptide(L)' 'MEIQAPGVCATRLREALLANPEARERLGGGSVTVGGRLVLITPIAGLPLARRLTAELGVDWNTAKVRYGDEEFVE' A
#
# COMPACT_ATOMS: atom_id res chain seq x y z
N MET A 1 4.41 -7.05 -5.96
CA MET A 1 3.26 -7.50 -5.12
C MET A 1 2.28 -6.35 -4.98
N GLU A 2 0.99 -6.62 -5.13
CA GLU A 2 -0.13 -5.69 -4.99
C GLU A 2 -0.92 -5.97 -3.70
N ILE A 3 -1.24 -4.94 -2.91
CA ILE A 3 -2.17 -5.03 -1.76
C ILE A 3 -3.36 -4.12 -2.02
N GLN A 4 -4.58 -4.67 -1.98
CA GLN A 4 -5.84 -3.94 -2.10
C GLN A 4 -6.62 -3.92 -0.79
N ALA A 5 -6.93 -2.72 -0.29
CA ALA A 5 -7.69 -2.54 0.95
C ALA A 5 -8.80 -1.49 0.80
N PRO A 6 -10.07 -1.81 1.17
CA PRO A 6 -11.16 -0.84 1.16
C PRO A 6 -11.10 0.11 2.36
N GLY A 7 -11.70 1.29 2.22
CA GLY A 7 -11.88 2.26 3.32
C GLY A 7 -10.66 3.15 3.60
N VAL A 8 -9.65 3.14 2.73
CA VAL A 8 -8.47 4.01 2.85
C VAL A 8 -8.68 5.26 2.01
N CYS A 9 -8.63 6.42 2.64
CA CYS A 9 -8.67 7.72 1.95
C CYS A 9 -7.25 8.26 1.69
N ALA A 10 -7.11 9.07 0.63
CA ALA A 10 -5.84 9.66 0.23
C ALA A 10 -5.18 10.50 1.33
N THR A 11 -5.97 11.21 2.15
CA THR A 11 -5.46 12.02 3.26
C THR A 11 -4.78 11.14 4.32
N ARG A 12 -5.42 10.04 4.75
CA ARG A 12 -4.82 9.10 5.71
C ARG A 12 -3.57 8.44 5.17
N LEU A 13 -3.56 8.04 3.90
CA LEU A 13 -2.37 7.49 3.26
C LEU A 13 -1.22 8.51 3.30
N ARG A 14 -1.49 9.77 2.95
CA ARG A 14 -0.49 10.83 2.97
C ARG A 14 0.07 11.05 4.38
N GLU A 15 -0.77 11.09 5.40
CA GLU A 15 -0.33 11.24 6.80
C GLU A 15 0.53 10.07 7.26
N ALA A 16 0.12 8.82 6.96
CA ALA A 16 0.89 7.63 7.32
C ALA A 16 2.26 7.57 6.61
N LEU A 17 2.34 8.01 5.35
CA LEU A 17 3.61 8.11 4.62
C LEU A 17 4.48 9.26 5.14
N LEU A 18 3.91 10.37 5.59
CA LEU A 18 4.68 11.44 6.24
C LEU A 18 5.24 11.00 7.60
N ALA A 19 4.50 10.19 8.34
CA ALA A 19 4.94 9.60 9.61
C ALA A 19 5.99 8.49 9.44
N ASN A 20 6.07 7.87 8.26
CA ASN A 20 7.00 6.77 7.95
C ASN A 20 7.89 7.10 6.74
N PRO A 21 9.04 7.76 6.94
CA PRO A 21 9.96 8.12 5.86
C PRO A 21 10.43 6.89 5.05
N GLU A 22 10.73 5.78 5.73
CA GLU A 22 11.10 4.52 5.06
C GLU A 22 9.97 3.99 4.17
N ALA A 23 8.72 4.06 4.63
CA ALA A 23 7.56 3.67 3.84
C ALA A 23 7.38 4.62 2.65
N ARG A 24 7.61 5.92 2.82
CA ARG A 24 7.56 6.88 1.72
C ARG A 24 8.61 6.62 0.64
N GLU A 25 9.84 6.28 1.02
CA GLU A 25 10.90 5.96 0.06
C GLU A 25 10.65 4.62 -0.63
N ARG A 26 10.21 3.60 0.10
CA ARG A 26 10.08 2.22 -0.41
C ARG A 26 8.70 1.90 -1.01
N LEU A 27 7.67 2.66 -0.66
CA LEU A 27 6.27 2.47 -1.07
C LEU A 27 5.69 3.73 -1.73
N GLY A 28 6.51 4.71 -2.10
CA GLY A 28 6.11 6.03 -2.60
C GLY A 28 5.19 6.05 -3.83
N GLY A 29 4.96 4.90 -4.47
CA GLY A 29 3.96 4.69 -5.52
C GLY A 29 2.58 4.24 -5.03
N GLY A 30 2.33 4.15 -3.72
CA GLY A 30 1.04 3.76 -3.16
C GLY A 30 -0.07 4.70 -3.61
N SER A 31 -1.01 4.20 -4.41
CA SER A 31 -2.07 5.00 -5.01
C SER A 31 -3.42 4.69 -4.35
N VAL A 32 -4.23 5.73 -4.15
CA VAL A 32 -5.64 5.57 -3.74
C VAL A 32 -6.50 5.78 -4.97
N THR A 33 -7.35 4.80 -5.29
CA THR A 33 -8.26 4.88 -6.43
C THR A 33 -9.60 5.50 -6.04
N VAL A 34 -10.36 5.97 -7.03
CA VAL A 34 -11.78 6.31 -6.87
C VAL A 34 -12.51 5.08 -6.32
N GLY A 35 -13.16 5.24 -5.16
CA GLY A 35 -13.74 4.14 -4.37
C GLY A 35 -13.04 3.82 -3.04
N GLY A 36 -11.99 4.57 -2.66
CA GLY A 36 -11.35 4.43 -1.35
C GLY A 36 -10.58 3.12 -1.20
N ARG A 37 -10.04 2.60 -2.30
CA ARG A 37 -9.17 1.43 -2.31
C ARG A 37 -7.72 1.87 -2.38
N LEU A 38 -6.92 1.37 -1.45
CA LEU A 38 -5.48 1.49 -1.48
C LEU A 38 -4.90 0.40 -2.37
N VAL A 39 -4.02 0.76 -3.30
CA VAL A 39 -3.22 -0.17 -4.11
C VAL A 39 -1.74 0.10 -3.83
N LEU A 40 -1.05 -0.86 -3.21
CA LEU A 40 0.39 -0.79 -2.95
C LEU A 40 1.14 -1.73 -3.88
N ILE A 41 2.07 -1.20 -4.68
CA ILE A 41 2.99 -1.98 -5.51
C ILE A 41 4.38 -1.90 -4.88
N THR A 42 4.94 -3.04 -4.50
CA THR A 42 6.28 -3.13 -3.89
C THR A 42 6.93 -4.49 -4.15
N PRO A 43 8.28 -4.59 -4.13
CA PRO A 43 8.97 -5.87 -4.12
C PRO A 43 8.51 -6.75 -2.95
N ILE A 44 8.64 -8.08 -3.06
CA ILE A 44 8.25 -9.03 -2.00
C ILE A 44 8.95 -8.71 -0.67
N ALA A 45 10.21 -8.27 -0.72
CA ALA A 45 10.97 -7.83 0.46
C ALA A 45 10.35 -6.61 1.18
N GLY A 46 9.44 -5.88 0.53
CA GLY A 46 8.66 -4.78 1.10
C GLY A 46 7.39 -5.21 1.84
N LEU A 47 7.03 -6.49 1.84
CA LEU A 47 5.82 -6.99 2.50
C LEU A 47 5.72 -6.67 3.99
N PRO A 48 6.78 -6.81 4.82
CA PRO A 48 6.70 -6.47 6.24
C PRO A 48 6.38 -4.98 6.46
N LEU A 49 6.97 -4.11 5.64
CA LEU A 49 6.76 -2.66 5.69
C LEU A 49 5.35 -2.29 5.23
N ALA A 50 4.89 -2.88 4.12
CA ALA A 50 3.55 -2.67 3.60
C ALA A 50 2.48 -3.15 4.59
N ARG A 51 2.73 -4.25 5.32
CA ARG A 51 1.85 -4.74 6.38
C ARG A 51 1.78 -3.80 7.58
N ARG A 52 2.91 -3.24 8.01
CA ARG A 52 2.94 -2.24 9.09
C ARG A 52 2.17 -0.98 8.70
N LEU A 53 2.45 -0.43 7.53
CA LEU A 53 1.77 0.78 7.02
C LEU A 53 0.26 0.58 6.90
N THR A 54 -0.17 -0.54 6.31
CA THR A 54 -1.60 -0.84 6.15
C THR A 54 -2.30 -1.07 7.50
N ALA A 55 -1.63 -1.68 8.48
CA ALA A 55 -2.16 -1.80 9.84
C ALA A 55 -2.37 -0.43 10.50
N GLU A 56 -1.43 0.51 10.34
CA GLU A 56 -1.57 1.89 10.83
C GLU A 56 -2.72 2.64 10.15
N LEU A 57 -3.01 2.30 8.89
CA LEU A 57 -4.15 2.82 8.14
C LEU A 57 -5.49 2.17 8.54
N GLY A 58 -5.48 1.20 9.45
CA GLY A 58 -6.67 0.47 9.89
C GLY A 58 -7.18 -0.53 8.87
N VAL A 59 -6.33 -0.98 7.94
CA VAL A 59 -6.69 -2.00 6.95
C VAL A 59 -6.90 -3.34 7.66
N ASP A 60 -8.09 -3.91 7.49
CA ASP A 60 -8.34 -5.29 7.87
C ASP A 60 -7.76 -6.25 6.82
N TRP A 61 -6.68 -6.93 7.22
CA TRP A 61 -5.99 -7.92 6.40
C TRP A 61 -6.83 -9.17 6.07
N ASN A 62 -7.93 -9.43 6.79
CA ASN A 62 -8.88 -10.49 6.41
C ASN A 62 -9.69 -10.12 5.17
N THR A 63 -9.83 -8.82 4.89
CA THR A 63 -10.53 -8.31 3.71
C THR A 63 -9.58 -7.82 2.61
N ALA A 64 -8.30 -7.64 2.96
CA ALA A 64 -7.28 -7.20 2.03
C ALA A 64 -6.94 -8.32 1.04
N LYS A 65 -6.85 -7.97 -0.25
CA LYS A 65 -6.39 -8.90 -1.29
C LYS A 65 -4.93 -8.62 -1.59
N VAL A 66 -4.10 -9.66 -1.48
CA VAL A 66 -2.68 -9.61 -1.86
C VAL A 66 -2.51 -10.40 -3.14
N ARG A 67 -1.93 -9.78 -4.18
CA ARG A 67 -1.60 -10.44 -5.45
C ARG A 67 -0.10 -10.35 -5.68
N TYR A 68 0.51 -11.45 -6.09
CA TYR A 68 1.90 -11.48 -6.51
C TYR A 68 1.90 -11.39 -8.04
N GLY A 69 2.35 -10.25 -8.58
CA GLY A 69 2.65 -10.11 -9.99
C GLY A 69 4.14 -9.87 -10.15
N ASP A 70 4.74 -10.52 -11.15
CA ASP A 70 6.03 -10.13 -11.70
C ASP A 70 5.83 -8.78 -12.41
N GLU A 71 6.68 -7.80 -12.11
CA GLU A 71 6.68 -6.52 -12.82
C GLU A 71 7.16 -6.75 -14.26
N GLU A 72 6.24 -6.87 -15.22
CA GLU A 72 6.53 -6.38 -16.57
C GLU A 72 6.31 -4.86 -16.55
N PHE A 73 7.39 -4.11 -16.28
CA PHE A 73 7.41 -2.70 -16.66
C PHE A 73 7.32 -2.63 -18.17
N VAL A 74 6.22 -2.10 -18.70
CA VAL A 74 6.15 -1.68 -20.10
C VAL A 74 6.68 -0.24 -20.15
N GLU A 75 7.75 -0.06 -20.93
CA GLU A 75 8.40 1.24 -21.21
C GLU A 75 7.45 2.26 -21.83
#